data_AF-A0A7G1KSB8-F1
#
_entry.id   AF-A0A7G1KSB8-F1
#
_cell.length_a   1.000
_cell.length_b   1.000
_cell.length_c   1.000
_cell.angle_alpha   90.00
_cell.angle_beta   90.00
_cell.angle_gamma   90.00
#
_symmetry.space_group_name_H-M   'P 1'
#
loop_
_entity.id
_entity.type
_entity.pdbx_description
1 polymer ?
#
loop_
_entity_poly.entity_id
_entity_poly.type
_entity_poly.pdbx_seq_one_letter_code
_entity_poly.pdbx_strand_id
1 'polypeptide(L)'
;MQQQLHVDAAAVAAYTAAAADVAAVLGIAARSAADATDIDALIRDLGEIGRDFVTRWVSAVGGHVDALTAASGQIGHCGQALSYLADVTSVTDADVAAGISDAGWALA
;
A
#
# COMPACT_ATOMS: atom_id res chain seq x y z
N MET A 1 30.39 17.95 -4.83
CA MET A 1 29.25 17.85 -5.76
C MET A 1 28.19 16.99 -5.10
N GLN A 2 27.23 17.58 -4.40
CA GLN A 2 26.00 16.86 -4.06
C GLN A 2 25.19 16.76 -5.35
N GLN A 3 24.94 15.54 -5.84
CA GLN A 3 23.97 15.35 -6.92
C GLN A 3 22.61 15.78 -6.36
N GLN A 4 22.09 16.91 -6.83
CA GLN A 4 20.69 17.26 -6.64
C GLN A 4 19.89 16.14 -7.30
N LEU A 5 19.26 15.30 -6.48
CA LEU A 5 18.33 14.28 -6.92
C LEU A 5 17.11 15.02 -7.50
N HIS A 6 17.11 15.25 -8.80
CA HIS A 6 15.97 15.85 -9.48
C HIS A 6 14.95 14.74 -9.73
N VAL A 7 13.97 14.65 -8.83
CA VAL A 7 12.90 13.67 -8.92
C VAL A 7 11.82 14.22 -9.85
N ASP A 8 11.57 13.53 -10.97
CA ASP A 8 10.51 13.89 -11.90
C ASP A 8 9.14 13.74 -11.20
N ALA A 9 8.47 14.88 -10.98
CA ALA A 9 7.19 14.94 -10.29
C ALA A 9 6.07 14.18 -11.02
N ALA A 10 6.10 14.16 -12.36
CA ALA A 10 5.13 13.40 -13.15
C ALA A 10 5.37 11.89 -13.01
N ALA A 11 6.63 11.47 -12.96
CA ALA A 11 6.98 10.07 -12.71
C ALA A 11 6.56 9.63 -11.30
N VAL A 12 6.77 10.44 -10.26
CA VAL A 12 6.33 10.11 -8.89
C VAL A 12 4.81 10.04 -8.79
N ALA A 13 4.09 10.97 -9.41
CA ALA A 13 2.63 10.92 -9.45
C ALA A 13 2.13 9.63 -10.11
N ALA A 14 2.72 9.25 -11.25
CA ALA A 14 2.36 8.03 -11.96
C ALA A 14 2.65 6.76 -11.14
N TYR A 15 3.83 6.65 -10.51
CA TYR A 15 4.18 5.48 -9.69
C TYR A 15 3.38 5.39 -8.39
N THR A 16 3.08 6.53 -7.76
CA THR A 16 2.21 6.56 -6.58
C THR A 16 0.79 6.13 -6.92
N ALA A 17 0.24 6.60 -8.05
CA ALA A 17 -1.07 6.17 -8.52
C ALA A 17 -1.11 4.67 -8.84
N ALA A 18 -0.11 4.17 -9.57
CA ALA A 18 -0.01 2.74 -9.88
C ALA A 18 0.13 1.87 -8.61
N ALA A 19 0.88 2.32 -7.61
CA ALA A 19 1.00 1.63 -6.33
C ALA A 19 -0.36 1.59 -5.59
N ALA A 20 -1.10 2.69 -5.57
CA ALA A 20 -2.43 2.74 -4.96
C ALA A 20 -3.42 1.78 -5.64
N ASP A 21 -3.43 1.75 -6.98
CA ASP A 21 -4.29 0.86 -7.76
C ASP A 21 -3.97 -0.61 -7.50
N VAL A 22 -2.70 -0.99 -7.51
CA VAL A 22 -2.28 -2.38 -7.24
C VAL A 22 -2.61 -2.78 -5.80
N ALA A 23 -2.38 -1.92 -4.82
CA ALA A 23 -2.74 -2.19 -3.43
C ALA A 23 -4.26 -2.38 -3.27
N ALA A 24 -5.07 -1.59 -3.96
CA ALA A 24 -6.53 -1.73 -3.95
C ALA A 24 -6.99 -3.06 -4.57
N VAL A 25 -6.46 -3.43 -5.74
CA VAL A 25 -6.78 -4.69 -6.42
C VAL A 25 -6.42 -5.89 -5.54
N LEU A 26 -5.24 -5.90 -4.93
CA LEU A 26 -4.82 -6.97 -4.02
C LEU A 26 -5.73 -7.08 -2.80
N GLY A 27 -6.14 -5.94 -2.22
CA GLY A 27 -7.08 -5.92 -1.09
C GLY A 27 -8.50 -6.38 -1.47
N ILE A 28 -8.94 -6.13 -2.71
CA ILE A 28 -10.21 -6.67 -3.24
C ILE A 28 -10.11 -8.18 -3.42
N ALA A 29 -9.02 -8.66 -4.02
CA ALA A 29 -8.78 -10.09 -4.22
C ALA A 29 -8.72 -10.85 -2.88
N ALA A 30 -8.04 -10.29 -1.88
CA ALA A 30 -7.98 -10.85 -0.52
C ALA A 30 -9.37 -10.96 0.11
N ARG A 31 -10.20 -9.90 0.03
CA ARG A 31 -11.58 -9.94 0.54
C ARG A 31 -12.45 -10.95 -0.19
N SER A 32 -12.42 -10.95 -1.52
CA SER A 32 -13.19 -11.91 -2.31
C SER A 32 -12.79 -13.36 -2.01
N ALA A 33 -11.51 -13.63 -1.76
CA ALA A 33 -11.02 -14.95 -1.38
C ALA A 33 -11.47 -15.33 0.04
N ALA A 34 -11.47 -14.39 0.99
CA ALA A 34 -11.99 -14.60 2.33
C ALA A 34 -13.50 -14.91 2.31
N ASP A 35 -14.29 -14.14 1.56
CA ASP A 35 -15.73 -14.35 1.41
C ASP A 35 -16.05 -15.72 0.78
N ALA A 36 -15.23 -16.18 -0.16
CA ALA A 36 -15.36 -17.50 -0.77
C ALA A 36 -14.97 -18.67 0.16
N THR A 37 -14.47 -18.37 1.36
CA THR A 37 -14.05 -19.36 2.38
C THR A 37 -14.87 -19.32 3.65
N ASP A 38 -16.10 -18.82 3.59
CA ASP A 38 -17.05 -18.96 4.70
C ASP A 38 -17.22 -20.45 5.06
N ILE A 39 -16.60 -20.84 6.18
CA ILE A 39 -16.57 -22.23 6.67
C ILE A 39 -17.98 -22.75 6.95
N ASP A 40 -18.85 -21.92 7.53
CA ASP A 40 -20.18 -22.35 7.92
C ASP A 40 -21.06 -22.54 6.69
N ALA A 41 -20.88 -21.68 5.67
CA ALA A 41 -21.52 -21.86 4.38
C ALA A 41 -21.03 -23.11 3.65
N LEU A 42 -19.72 -23.33 3.60
CA LEU A 42 -19.10 -24.47 2.94
C LEU A 42 -19.45 -25.81 3.62
N ILE A 43 -19.46 -25.86 4.95
CA ILE A 43 -19.85 -27.06 5.71
C ILE A 43 -21.34 -27.37 5.52
N ARG A 44 -22.19 -26.34 5.48
CA ARG A 44 -23.62 -26.51 5.20
C ARG A 44 -23.87 -27.11 3.81
N ASP A 45 -23.11 -26.67 2.80
CA ASP A 45 -23.35 -27.05 1.42
C ASP A 45 -22.68 -28.39 1.03
N LEU A 46 -21.51 -28.72 1.61
CA LEU A 46 -20.83 -30.00 1.37
C LEU A 46 -21.21 -31.12 2.37
N GLY A 47 -21.81 -30.77 3.51
CA GLY A 47 -22.15 -31.71 4.57
C GLY A 47 -20.94 -32.32 5.28
N GLU A 48 -21.18 -33.32 6.13
CA GLU A 48 -20.18 -33.87 7.06
C GLU A 48 -18.95 -34.49 6.38
N ILE A 49 -19.12 -35.01 5.15
CA ILE A 49 -18.04 -35.62 4.36
C ILE A 49 -17.05 -34.57 3.85
N GLY A 50 -17.50 -33.33 3.66
CA GLY A 50 -16.66 -32.24 3.18
C GLY A 50 -15.88 -31.48 4.25
N ARG A 51 -16.11 -31.71 5.54
CA ARG A 51 -15.50 -30.90 6.63
C ARG A 51 -13.97 -30.83 6.58
N ASP A 52 -13.32 -31.97 6.35
CA ASP A 52 -11.86 -32.03 6.25
C ASP A 52 -11.33 -31.29 5.03
N PHE A 53 -12.05 -31.38 3.90
CA PHE A 53 -11.73 -30.62 2.69
C PHE A 53 -11.90 -29.12 2.92
N VAL A 54 -13.04 -28.70 3.48
CA VAL A 54 -13.34 -27.29 3.79
C VAL A 54 -12.27 -26.71 4.73
N THR A 55 -11.89 -27.44 5.77
CA THR A 55 -10.85 -26.99 6.71
C THR A 55 -9.51 -26.77 6.01
N ARG A 56 -9.07 -27.71 5.17
CA ARG A 56 -7.81 -27.58 4.43
C ARG A 56 -7.86 -26.49 3.37
N TRP A 57 -8.99 -26.37 2.68
CA TRP A 57 -9.24 -25.33 1.68
C TRP A 57 -9.17 -23.94 2.31
N VAL A 58 -9.90 -23.72 3.41
CA VAL A 58 -9.93 -22.43 4.12
C VAL A 58 -8.57 -22.08 4.68
N SER A 59 -7.83 -23.06 5.22
CA SER A 59 -6.46 -22.83 5.69
C SER A 59 -5.51 -22.41 4.55
N ALA A 60 -5.58 -23.07 3.39
CA ALA A 60 -4.74 -22.75 2.24
C ALA A 60 -5.08 -21.37 1.65
N VAL A 61 -6.37 -21.07 1.49
CA VAL A 61 -6.83 -19.78 0.97
C VAL A 61 -6.54 -18.66 1.97
N GLY A 62 -6.68 -18.90 3.27
CA GLY A 62 -6.28 -17.95 4.32
C GLY A 62 -4.81 -17.53 4.20
N GLY A 63 -3.91 -18.48 3.95
CA GLY A 63 -2.49 -18.16 3.69
C GLY A 63 -2.28 -17.28 2.45
N HIS A 64 -3.11 -17.43 1.42
CA HIS A 64 -3.08 -16.56 0.25
C HIS A 64 -3.66 -15.17 0.53
N VAL A 65 -4.74 -15.08 1.31
CA VAL A 65 -5.33 -13.81 1.77
C VAL A 65 -4.32 -13.00 2.57
N ASP A 66 -3.58 -13.64 3.48
CA ASP A 66 -2.53 -13.00 4.27
C ASP A 66 -1.40 -12.48 3.39
N ALA A 67 -0.95 -13.28 2.42
CA ALA A 67 0.10 -12.88 1.48
C ALA A 67 -0.32 -11.69 0.60
N LEU A 68 -1.56 -11.69 0.09
CA LEU A 68 -2.11 -10.59 -0.71
C LEU A 68 -2.25 -9.31 0.12
N THR A 69 -2.67 -9.44 1.38
CA THR A 69 -2.79 -8.32 2.32
C THR A 69 -1.42 -7.72 2.64
N ALA A 70 -0.41 -8.56 2.90
CA ALA A 70 0.95 -8.13 3.14
C ALA A 70 1.54 -7.42 1.91
N ALA A 71 1.33 -7.96 0.71
CA ALA A 71 1.77 -7.35 -0.55
C ALA A 71 1.09 -5.99 -0.79
N SER A 72 -0.21 -5.87 -0.52
CA SER A 72 -0.96 -4.61 -0.59
C SER A 72 -0.36 -3.56 0.37
N GLY A 73 -0.10 -3.94 1.62
CA GLY A 73 0.54 -3.06 2.61
C GLY A 73 1.95 -2.61 2.20
N GLN A 74 2.77 -3.51 1.66
CA GLN A 74 4.11 -3.20 1.19
C GLN A 74 4.08 -2.20 0.02
N ILE A 75 3.20 -2.40 -0.94
CA ILE A 75 3.05 -1.49 -2.09
C ILE A 75 2.53 -0.12 -1.65
N GLY A 76 1.58 -0.08 -0.70
CA GLY A 76 1.13 1.16 -0.07
C GLY A 76 2.26 1.93 0.62
N HIS A 77 3.14 1.24 1.34
CA HIS A 77 4.33 1.86 1.95
C HIS A 77 5.31 2.39 0.90
N CYS A 78 5.52 1.68 -0.20
CA CYS A 78 6.35 2.18 -1.30
C CYS A 78 5.76 3.46 -1.92
N GLY A 79 4.43 3.52 -2.11
CA GLY A 79 3.76 4.74 -2.56
C GLY A 79 3.93 5.92 -1.61
N GLN A 80 3.80 5.70 -0.30
CA GLN A 80 4.03 6.76 0.70
C GLN A 80 5.50 7.24 0.72
N ALA A 81 6.45 6.32 0.59
CA ALA A 81 7.87 6.68 0.52
C ALA A 81 8.19 7.54 -0.72
N LEU A 82 7.58 7.24 -1.87
CA LEU A 82 7.71 8.05 -3.09
C LEU A 82 7.09 9.44 -2.91
N SER A 83 5.91 9.53 -2.29
CA SER A 83 5.26 10.81 -2.01
C SER A 83 6.09 11.67 -1.05
N TYR A 84 6.65 11.07 0.01
CA TYR A 84 7.52 11.76 0.96
C TYR A 84 8.81 12.26 0.29
N LEU A 85 9.42 11.44 -0.57
CA LEU A 85 10.62 11.85 -1.31
C LEU A 85 10.34 13.03 -2.25
N ALA A 86 9.19 13.04 -2.94
CA ALA A 86 8.79 14.18 -3.76
C ALA A 86 8.58 15.45 -2.92
N ASP A 87 7.94 15.35 -1.76
CA ASP A 87 7.74 16.48 -0.86
C ASP A 87 9.10 17.08 -0.43
N VAL A 88 10.01 16.26 0.09
CA VAL A 88 11.33 16.70 0.57
C VAL A 88 12.23 17.24 -0.55
N THR A 89 12.10 16.73 -1.78
CA THR A 89 12.88 17.21 -2.93
C THR A 89 12.26 18.42 -3.64
N SER A 90 10.98 18.69 -3.39
CA SER A 90 10.29 19.89 -3.90
C SER A 90 10.53 21.13 -3.05
N VAL A 91 10.94 20.97 -1.79
CA VAL A 91 11.34 22.07 -0.91
C VAL A 91 12.71 22.59 -1.34
N THR A 92 12.74 23.81 -1.88
CA THR A 92 14.01 24.46 -2.22
C THR A 92 14.57 25.24 -1.03
N ASP A 93 15.89 25.48 -1.00
CA ASP A 93 16.52 26.40 -0.03
C ASP A 93 15.87 27.79 -0.05
N ALA A 94 15.30 28.20 -1.19
CA ALA A 94 14.57 29.47 -1.33
C ALA A 94 13.20 29.43 -0.62
N ASP A 95 12.48 28.31 -0.67
CA ASP A 95 11.21 28.13 0.05
C ASP A 95 11.46 28.07 1.57
N VAL A 96 12.58 27.45 1.98
CA VAL A 96 13.03 27.42 3.38
C VAL A 96 13.45 28.83 3.84
N ALA A 97 14.25 29.55 3.04
CA ALA A 97 14.66 30.91 3.38
C ALA A 97 13.46 31.89 3.42
N ALA A 98 12.50 31.74 2.52
CA ALA A 98 11.25 32.49 2.53
C ALA A 98 10.41 32.16 3.78
N GLY A 99 10.26 30.88 4.14
CA GLY A 99 9.56 30.45 5.35
C GLY A 99 10.22 30.93 6.64
N ILE A 100 11.56 30.91 6.73
CA ILE A 100 12.32 31.47 7.86
C ILE A 100 12.13 32.99 7.96
N SER A 101 12.11 33.69 6.83
CA SER A 101 11.84 35.13 6.78
C SER A 101 10.41 35.47 7.20
N ASP A 102 9.43 34.68 6.76
CA ASP A 102 8.00 34.87 7.04
C ASP A 102 7.63 34.50 8.49
N ALA A 103 8.30 33.48 9.06
CA ALA A 103 8.17 33.13 10.48
C ALA A 103 8.81 34.17 11.43
N GLY A 104 9.51 35.18 10.91
CA GLY A 104 10.19 36.21 11.69
C GLY A 104 11.46 35.71 12.39
N TRP A 105 12.01 34.57 11.96
CA TRP A 105 13.27 34.01 12.49
C TRP A 105 14.44 34.61 11.71
N ALA A 106 14.49 35.93 11.59
CA ALA A 106 15.68 36.60 11.10
C ALA A 106 16.83 36.26 12.07
N LEU A 107 17.77 35.43 11.59
CA LEU A 107 19.06 35.22 12.24
C LEU A 107 19.71 36.60 12.43
N ALA A 108 19.61 37.12 13.65
CA ALA A 108 20.40 38.23 14.15
C ALA A 108 21.84 37.79 14.38
#